data_AF-A0A380T4B8-F1
#
_entry.id   AF-A0A380T4B8-F1
#
_cell.length_a   1.000
_cell.length_b   1.000
_cell.length_c   1.000
_cell.angle_alpha   90.00
_cell.angle_beta   90.00
_cell.angle_gamma   90.00
#
_symmetry.space_group_name_H-M   'P 1'
#
loop_
_entity.id
_entity.type
_entity.pdbx_description
1 polymer ?
#
loop_
_entity_poly.entity_id
_entity_poly.type
_entity_poly.pdbx_seq_one_letter_code
_entity_poly.pdbx_strand_id
1 'polypeptide(L)'
;MTIIYTASNSLPFAALPTTNGVVQYFRATMTNPADATYAPDGLAAAPIYGLGGLLLQGDEIVAGGNVTLVSHIGPLLNGGALCWVLISCDGGAQQVANATRSQHAVTLGQISIASGAAPGDVKYSAANTVPAGWLKADGAAVSRCTYAALFAAIGTTYGKGDGASTFTLPDLRGEFIRGFDDGRGVDAGRVFGSRQKGTLQTYDTTEYNKANGVWSACTSLKTGAASQVAMGVDPYEVTDYATVTIGGADAINNFELPGLGQDRGYSGVTRPRNISLLALIKY
;
A
#
# COMPACT_ATOMS: atom_id res chain seq x y z
N MET A 1 28.71 15.05 -6.97
CA MET A 1 30.18 15.27 -7.02
C MET A 1 30.75 14.48 -5.87
N THR A 2 31.50 13.42 -6.15
CA THR A 2 32.17 12.60 -5.14
C THR A 2 33.25 13.43 -4.46
N ILE A 3 33.22 13.53 -3.14
CA ILE A 3 34.21 14.30 -2.39
C ILE A 3 35.50 13.49 -2.27
N ILE A 4 36.63 14.17 -2.42
CA ILE A 4 37.95 13.61 -2.12
C ILE A 4 38.45 14.27 -0.84
N TYR A 5 38.51 13.50 0.24
CA TYR A 5 39.11 13.95 1.49
C TYR A 5 40.62 13.78 1.42
N THR A 6 41.37 14.77 1.90
CA THR A 6 42.83 14.75 1.93
C THR A 6 43.32 15.06 3.33
N ALA A 7 44.44 14.48 3.74
CA ALA A 7 45.16 14.90 4.94
C ALA A 7 46.65 15.03 4.65
N SER A 8 47.31 15.94 5.36
CA SER A 8 48.77 16.04 5.45
C SER A 8 49.21 15.42 6.77
N ASN A 9 49.73 14.20 6.72
CA ASN A 9 50.19 13.49 7.89
C ASN A 9 51.51 14.09 8.39
N SER A 10 51.73 14.06 9.71
CA SER A 10 52.99 14.51 10.31
C SER A 10 54.19 13.70 9.82
N LEU A 11 53.97 12.41 9.53
CA LEU A 11 54.87 11.56 8.78
C LEU A 11 54.17 11.19 7.46
N PRO A 12 54.50 11.85 6.34
CA PRO A 12 53.82 11.62 5.07
C PRO A 12 54.00 10.19 4.56
N PHE A 13 52.96 9.63 3.94
CA PHE A 13 53.07 8.37 3.21
C PHE A 13 53.97 8.52 1.98
N ALA A 14 54.96 7.64 1.85
CA ALA A 14 55.74 7.51 0.62
C ALA A 14 54.98 6.77 -0.49
N ALA A 15 54.04 5.90 -0.12
CA ALA A 15 53.16 5.14 -1.00
C ALA A 15 51.88 4.73 -0.26
N LEU A 16 50.83 4.37 -1.00
CA LEU A 16 49.59 3.88 -0.41
C LEU A 16 49.82 2.58 0.37
N PRO A 17 49.06 2.34 1.45
CA PRO A 17 49.13 1.09 2.19
C PRO A 17 48.95 -0.13 1.29
N THR A 18 49.81 -1.13 1.44
CA THR A 18 49.67 -2.47 0.84
C THR A 18 49.23 -3.52 1.86
N THR A 19 48.90 -3.09 3.08
CA THR A 19 48.42 -3.95 4.17
C THR A 19 47.17 -3.37 4.83
N ASN A 20 46.42 -4.24 5.51
CA ASN A 20 45.28 -3.87 6.34
C ASN A 20 45.73 -3.15 7.63
N GLY A 21 44.87 -2.28 8.17
CA GLY A 21 45.01 -1.76 9.53
C GLY A 21 45.78 -0.45 9.67
N VAL A 22 46.14 0.22 8.57
CA VAL A 22 46.74 1.57 8.64
C VAL A 22 45.65 2.56 8.99
N VAL A 23 45.78 3.24 10.13
CA VAL A 23 44.79 4.19 10.63
C VAL A 23 45.12 5.61 10.18
N GLN A 24 44.10 6.36 9.80
CA GLN A 24 44.19 7.77 9.41
C GLN A 24 43.20 8.61 10.21
N TYR A 25 43.67 9.77 10.65
CA TYR A 25 42.91 10.72 11.44
C TYR A 25 42.97 12.09 10.78
N PHE A 26 41.80 12.70 10.57
CA PHE A 26 41.71 14.08 10.09
C PHE A 26 40.40 14.72 10.54
N ARG A 27 40.35 16.06 10.52
CA ARG A 27 39.10 16.79 10.74
C ARG A 27 38.48 17.12 9.39
N ALA A 28 37.25 16.68 9.16
CA ALA A 28 36.58 16.94 7.88
C ALA A 28 36.23 18.43 7.74
N THR A 29 36.45 18.99 6.55
CA THR A 29 36.09 20.39 6.25
C THR A 29 34.69 20.52 5.66
N MET A 30 34.14 19.41 5.15
CA MET A 30 32.85 19.37 4.48
C MET A 30 32.13 18.05 4.70
N THR A 31 30.80 18.11 4.70
CA THR A 31 29.93 16.94 4.80
C THR A 31 29.87 16.20 3.46
N ASN A 32 29.87 14.86 3.47
CA ASN A 32 29.69 14.10 2.25
C ASN A 32 28.23 14.12 1.77
N PRO A 33 27.94 14.53 0.53
CA PRO A 33 26.57 14.50 0.00
C PRO A 33 26.21 13.15 -0.64
N ALA A 34 27.19 12.27 -0.83
CA ALA A 34 27.08 10.99 -1.52
C ALA A 34 28.32 10.13 -1.17
N ASP A 35 28.75 9.27 -2.09
CA ASP A 35 30.02 8.55 -1.98
C ASP A 35 31.23 9.51 -1.86
N ALA A 36 32.29 9.00 -1.26
CA ALA A 36 33.51 9.75 -1.03
C ALA A 36 34.75 8.88 -1.17
N THR A 37 35.88 9.53 -1.41
CA THR A 37 37.20 8.90 -1.51
C THR A 37 38.17 9.61 -0.58
N TYR A 38 39.29 8.97 -0.26
CA TYR A 38 40.36 9.54 0.56
C TYR A 38 41.71 9.40 -0.13
N ALA A 39 42.48 10.49 -0.13
CA ALA A 39 43.79 10.65 -0.74
C ALA A 39 44.78 11.23 0.28
N PRO A 40 45.53 10.39 1.02
CA PRO A 40 46.53 10.86 1.97
C PRO A 40 47.76 11.44 1.26
N ASP A 41 48.30 12.55 1.76
CA ASP A 41 49.61 13.10 1.36
C ASP A 41 49.83 13.29 -0.15
N GLY A 42 48.76 13.61 -0.89
CA GLY A 42 48.81 13.81 -2.34
C GLY A 42 48.91 12.51 -3.17
N LEU A 43 48.77 11.35 -2.53
CA LEU A 43 48.69 10.05 -3.20
C LEU A 43 47.33 9.85 -3.87
N ALA A 44 47.21 8.79 -4.67
CA ALA A 44 45.97 8.46 -5.38
C ALA A 44 44.81 8.22 -4.40
N ALA A 45 43.61 8.65 -4.81
CA ALA A 45 42.40 8.47 -4.02
C ALA A 45 41.91 7.02 -4.06
N ALA A 46 41.44 6.52 -2.92
CA ALA A 46 40.74 5.24 -2.82
C ALA A 46 39.34 5.44 -2.17
N PRO A 47 38.34 4.62 -2.53
CA PRO A 47 36.97 4.78 -2.04
C PRO A 47 36.87 4.59 -0.52
N ILE A 48 35.94 5.33 0.10
CA ILE A 48 35.57 5.18 1.50
C ILE A 48 34.29 4.35 1.59
N TYR A 49 34.35 3.28 2.37
CA TYR A 49 33.21 2.43 2.73
C TYR A 49 32.82 2.68 4.18
N GLY A 50 31.53 2.61 4.47
CA GLY A 50 31.06 2.55 5.86
C GLY A 50 31.28 1.15 6.45
N LEU A 51 31.12 1.02 7.77
CA LEU A 51 31.23 -0.27 8.48
C LEU A 51 30.26 -1.34 7.97
N GLY A 52 29.17 -0.95 7.33
CA GLY A 52 28.21 -1.86 6.69
C GLY A 52 28.69 -2.48 5.37
N GLY A 53 29.89 -2.11 4.89
CA GLY A 53 30.47 -2.65 3.66
C GLY A 53 29.91 -2.04 2.37
N LEU A 54 29.20 -0.91 2.47
CA LEU A 54 28.71 -0.13 1.35
C LEU A 54 29.53 1.16 1.21
N LEU A 55 29.53 1.75 0.02
CA LEU A 55 30.01 3.11 -0.18
C LEU A 55 29.20 4.07 0.71
N LEU A 56 29.80 5.20 1.07
CA LEU A 56 29.08 6.27 1.76
C LEU A 56 27.89 6.78 0.92
N GLN A 57 26.83 7.21 1.59
CA GLN A 57 25.55 7.57 0.98
C GLN A 57 25.19 9.04 1.22
N GLY A 58 25.81 9.68 2.20
CA GLY A 58 25.54 11.04 2.61
C GLY A 58 25.55 11.17 4.14
N ASP A 59 26.12 12.27 4.63
CA ASP A 59 26.12 12.67 6.04
C ASP A 59 26.90 11.76 7.00
N GLU A 60 27.58 10.70 6.54
CA GLU A 60 28.41 9.85 7.42
C GLU A 60 29.72 10.52 7.85
N ILE A 61 30.26 11.41 7.02
CA ILE A 61 31.35 12.33 7.34
C ILE A 61 30.75 13.73 7.36
N VAL A 62 30.82 14.41 8.50
CA VAL A 62 30.24 15.75 8.68
C VAL A 62 31.31 16.83 8.82
N ALA A 63 31.03 18.02 8.29
CA ALA A 63 31.91 19.17 8.43
C ALA A 63 32.23 19.45 9.91
N GLY A 64 33.51 19.55 10.24
CA GLY A 64 34.01 19.74 11.60
C GLY A 64 34.11 18.47 12.44
N GLY A 65 33.63 17.32 11.97
CA GLY A 65 33.77 16.04 12.66
C GLY A 65 35.22 15.53 12.63
N ASN A 66 35.67 14.89 13.72
CA ASN A 66 36.93 14.15 13.71
C ASN A 66 36.68 12.79 13.07
N VAL A 67 37.42 12.48 12.00
CA VAL A 67 37.25 11.27 11.19
C VAL A 67 38.36 10.28 11.50
N THR A 68 37.98 9.01 11.64
CA THR A 68 38.91 7.87 11.71
C THR A 68 38.66 6.94 10.52
N LEU A 69 39.67 6.78 9.68
CA LEU A 69 39.67 5.81 8.59
C LEU A 69 40.69 4.70 8.84
N VAL A 70 40.43 3.50 8.32
CA VAL A 70 41.38 2.37 8.37
C VAL A 70 41.53 1.75 6.98
N SER A 71 42.76 1.44 6.57
CA SER A 71 43.03 0.75 5.31
C SER A 71 42.47 -0.67 5.34
N HIS A 72 41.79 -1.04 4.26
CA HIS A 72 41.34 -2.40 4.01
C HIS A 72 41.74 -2.86 2.60
N ILE A 73 42.28 -4.06 2.52
CA ILE A 73 42.68 -4.76 1.29
C ILE A 73 42.29 -6.23 1.49
N GLY A 74 41.24 -6.64 0.78
CA GLY A 74 40.69 -8.00 0.90
C GLY A 74 39.45 -8.17 0.03
N PRO A 75 39.08 -9.40 -0.32
CA PRO A 75 38.01 -9.68 -1.29
C PRO A 75 36.61 -9.23 -0.81
N LEU A 76 36.46 -8.91 0.48
CA LEU A 76 35.21 -8.47 1.07
C LEU A 76 34.77 -7.09 0.53
N LEU A 77 35.72 -6.18 0.32
CA LEU A 77 35.44 -4.81 -0.10
C LEU A 77 36.26 -4.46 -1.34
N ASN A 78 35.71 -3.57 -2.17
CA ASN A 78 36.38 -3.01 -3.35
C ASN A 78 37.07 -4.04 -4.28
N GLY A 79 36.50 -5.25 -4.39
CA GLY A 79 37.04 -6.32 -5.25
C GLY A 79 38.47 -6.76 -4.89
N GLY A 80 38.92 -6.55 -3.66
CA GLY A 80 40.30 -6.86 -3.24
C GLY A 80 41.28 -5.70 -3.37
N ALA A 81 40.92 -4.60 -4.03
CA ALA A 81 41.74 -3.40 -4.09
C ALA A 81 41.67 -2.61 -2.77
N LEU A 82 42.62 -1.69 -2.56
CA LEU A 82 42.62 -0.81 -1.40
C LEU A 82 41.32 0.00 -1.33
N CYS A 83 40.71 0.02 -0.16
CA CYS A 83 39.71 0.99 0.23
C CYS A 83 39.95 1.46 1.67
N TRP A 84 39.29 2.55 2.04
CA TRP A 84 39.27 3.05 3.41
C TRP A 84 37.94 2.70 4.05
N VAL A 85 37.97 2.20 5.28
CA VAL A 85 36.76 1.96 6.07
C VAL A 85 36.62 3.10 7.07
N LEU A 86 35.48 3.78 7.03
CA LEU A 86 35.10 4.78 8.01
C LEU A 86 34.77 4.09 9.33
N ILE A 87 35.61 4.26 10.33
CA ILE A 87 35.39 3.71 11.68
C ILE A 87 34.52 4.65 12.51
N SER A 88 34.78 5.95 12.41
CA SER A 88 33.98 6.97 13.11
C SER A 88 34.09 8.34 12.44
N CYS A 89 33.02 9.13 12.57
CA CYS A 89 33.04 10.57 12.41
C CYS A 89 32.15 11.19 13.50
N ASP A 90 32.69 12.12 14.28
CA ASP A 90 31.90 12.80 15.33
C ASP A 90 30.69 13.52 14.72
N GLY A 91 29.48 13.13 15.11
CA GLY A 91 28.22 13.70 14.61
C GLY A 91 27.76 13.20 13.24
N GLY A 92 28.50 12.26 12.63
CA GLY A 92 28.12 11.63 11.36
C GLY A 92 27.04 10.57 11.50
N ALA A 93 26.27 10.38 10.44
CA ALA A 93 25.30 9.30 10.35
C ALA A 93 26.00 7.93 10.32
N GLN A 94 25.42 6.94 10.99
CA GLN A 94 25.91 5.57 10.96
C GLN A 94 25.12 4.75 9.94
N GLN A 95 25.82 4.09 9.02
CA GLN A 95 25.19 3.12 8.13
C GLN A 95 24.76 1.87 8.92
N VAL A 96 23.51 1.46 8.73
CA VAL A 96 22.95 0.23 9.29
C VAL A 96 22.61 -0.70 8.13
N ALA A 97 23.26 -1.86 8.07
CA ALA A 97 22.91 -2.90 7.11
C ALA A 97 21.56 -3.55 7.46
N ASN A 98 20.93 -4.23 6.50
CA ASN A 98 19.69 -4.94 6.76
C ASN A 98 19.86 -5.96 7.91
N ALA A 99 18.95 -5.91 8.88
CA ALA A 99 18.84 -6.89 9.94
C ALA A 99 18.56 -8.29 9.36
N THR A 100 19.35 -9.30 9.77
CA THR A 100 19.18 -10.70 9.35
C THR A 100 19.06 -11.65 10.55
N ARG A 101 19.11 -11.12 11.78
CA ARG A 101 19.00 -11.86 13.04
C ARG A 101 18.25 -11.03 14.08
N SER A 102 17.75 -11.68 15.12
CA SER A 102 16.82 -11.13 16.13
C SER A 102 17.34 -9.94 16.94
N GLN A 103 18.64 -9.66 16.93
CA GLN A 103 19.28 -8.59 17.70
C GLN A 103 20.05 -7.60 16.81
N HIS A 104 19.71 -7.51 15.53
CA HIS A 104 20.27 -6.50 14.62
C HIS A 104 19.37 -5.25 14.61
N ALA A 105 19.97 -4.07 14.46
CA ALA A 105 19.23 -2.84 14.18
C ALA A 105 18.54 -2.96 12.81
N VAL A 106 17.27 -2.57 12.73
CA VAL A 106 16.45 -2.61 11.51
C VAL A 106 16.58 -1.32 10.72
N THR A 107 16.61 -1.41 9.40
CA THR A 107 16.56 -0.23 8.52
C THR A 107 15.12 0.26 8.35
N LEU A 108 14.94 1.52 7.92
CA LEU A 108 13.62 2.07 7.62
C LEU A 108 12.85 1.20 6.59
N GLY A 109 13.56 0.66 5.60
CA GLY A 109 12.99 -0.27 4.63
C GLY A 109 12.43 -1.54 5.29
N GLN A 110 13.11 -2.08 6.31
CA GLN A 110 12.64 -3.27 7.02
C GLN A 110 11.43 -2.99 7.92
N ILE A 111 11.38 -1.84 8.58
CA ILE A 111 10.21 -1.41 9.37
C ILE A 111 8.99 -1.19 8.46
N SER A 112 9.19 -0.68 7.24
CA SER A 112 8.08 -0.40 6.32
C SER A 112 7.31 -1.66 5.87
N ILE A 113 7.94 -2.83 5.95
CA ILE A 113 7.35 -4.16 5.70
C ILE A 113 6.70 -4.74 6.98
N ALA A 114 7.13 -4.27 8.17
CA ALA A 114 6.61 -4.71 9.47
C ALA A 114 5.39 -3.91 9.97
N SER A 115 5.04 -2.80 9.31
CA SER A 115 3.68 -2.25 9.38
C SER A 115 2.77 -3.37 8.89
N GLY A 116 1.97 -4.01 9.77
CA GLY A 116 1.16 -5.21 9.52
C GLY A 116 0.04 -5.07 8.47
N ALA A 117 0.30 -4.33 7.39
CA ALA A 117 -0.49 -4.17 6.20
C ALA A 117 0.44 -4.43 4.98
N ALA A 118 0.13 -5.47 4.21
CA ALA A 118 0.80 -5.78 2.95
C ALA A 118 0.25 -4.89 1.82
N PRO A 119 0.99 -4.69 0.71
CA PRO A 119 0.45 -4.03 -0.48
C PRO A 119 -0.86 -4.70 -0.92
N GLY A 120 -1.89 -3.89 -1.17
CA GLY A 120 -3.24 -4.36 -1.47
C GLY A 120 -4.20 -4.36 -0.28
N ASP A 121 -3.69 -4.32 0.96
CA ASP A 121 -4.54 -4.21 2.14
C ASP A 121 -5.27 -2.88 2.18
N VAL A 122 -6.53 -2.94 2.61
CA VAL A 122 -7.42 -1.78 2.74
C VAL A 122 -7.62 -1.45 4.21
N LYS A 123 -7.61 -0.15 4.52
CA LYS A 123 -8.04 0.35 5.83
C LYS A 123 -8.94 1.57 5.68
N TYR A 124 -9.61 1.89 6.78
CA TYR A 124 -10.41 3.11 6.92
C TYR A 124 -9.78 4.03 7.96
N SER A 125 -9.66 5.31 7.64
CA SER A 125 -9.10 6.32 8.54
C SER A 125 -10.12 7.40 8.89
N ALA A 126 -10.15 7.81 10.16
CA ALA A 126 -10.86 8.99 10.61
C ALA A 126 -10.17 10.31 10.24
N ALA A 127 -8.90 10.26 9.81
CA ALA A 127 -8.22 11.42 9.24
C ALA A 127 -8.66 11.65 7.78
N ASN A 128 -8.66 12.91 7.34
CA ASN A 128 -8.98 13.28 5.96
C ASN A 128 -7.72 13.42 5.06
N THR A 129 -6.53 13.16 5.60
CA THR A 129 -5.25 13.18 4.88
C THR A 129 -4.71 11.77 4.69
N VAL A 130 -3.99 11.57 3.59
CA VAL A 130 -3.40 10.27 3.25
C VAL A 130 -2.05 10.13 3.96
N PRO A 131 -1.86 9.14 4.85
CA PRO A 131 -0.57 8.90 5.49
C PRO A 131 0.44 8.33 4.48
N ALA A 132 1.74 8.53 4.75
CA ALA A 132 2.81 7.97 3.93
C ALA A 132 2.68 6.44 3.80
N GLY A 133 2.97 5.91 2.62
CA GLY A 133 2.83 4.48 2.30
C GLY A 133 1.40 4.01 1.97
N TRP A 134 0.43 4.93 1.84
CA TRP A 134 -0.96 4.64 1.46
C TRP A 134 -1.41 5.49 0.26
N LEU A 135 -2.39 5.00 -0.48
CA LEU A 135 -3.14 5.72 -1.52
C LEU A 135 -4.62 5.76 -1.16
N LYS A 136 -5.39 6.68 -1.75
CA LYS A 136 -6.85 6.65 -1.65
C LYS A 136 -7.40 5.48 -2.46
N ALA A 137 -8.39 4.78 -1.92
CA ALA A 137 -9.19 3.82 -2.68
C ALA A 137 -10.36 4.57 -3.38
N ASP A 138 -10.02 5.42 -4.35
CA ASP A 138 -10.94 6.35 -5.02
C ASP A 138 -11.08 6.11 -6.54
N GLY A 139 -10.60 4.98 -7.05
CA GLY A 139 -10.69 4.66 -8.47
C GLY A 139 -9.66 5.34 -9.36
N ALA A 140 -8.67 6.03 -8.79
CA ALA A 140 -7.60 6.64 -9.59
C ALA A 140 -6.81 5.59 -10.38
N ALA A 141 -6.35 5.96 -11.58
CA ALA A 141 -5.34 5.20 -12.32
C ALA A 141 -3.94 5.63 -11.84
N VAL A 142 -3.10 4.67 -11.47
CA VAL A 142 -1.77 4.91 -10.92
C VAL A 142 -0.68 4.11 -11.65
N SER A 143 0.56 4.59 -11.58
CA SER A 143 1.72 4.02 -12.30
C SER A 143 2.10 2.62 -11.80
N ARG A 144 2.23 1.66 -12.73
CA ARG A 144 2.73 0.31 -12.44
C ARG A 144 4.18 0.31 -11.97
N CYS A 145 5.01 1.21 -12.50
CA CYS A 145 6.42 1.30 -12.13
C CYS A 145 6.61 1.89 -10.74
N THR A 146 5.83 2.92 -10.41
CA THR A 146 5.92 3.61 -9.11
C THR A 146 5.35 2.75 -7.98
N TYR A 147 4.28 2.00 -8.25
CA TYR A 147 3.58 1.18 -7.27
C TYR A 147 3.64 -0.31 -7.65
N ALA A 148 4.84 -0.80 -7.96
CA ALA A 148 5.05 -2.16 -8.48
C ALA A 148 4.57 -3.26 -7.52
N ALA A 149 4.78 -3.07 -6.21
CA ALA A 149 4.34 -4.03 -5.19
C ALA A 149 2.81 -4.09 -5.11
N LEU A 150 2.13 -2.94 -5.16
CA LEU A 150 0.67 -2.89 -5.23
C LEU A 150 0.13 -3.51 -6.52
N PHE A 151 0.74 -3.22 -7.67
CA PHE A 151 0.34 -3.80 -8.94
C PHE A 151 0.49 -5.34 -8.92
N ALA A 152 1.57 -5.85 -8.33
CA ALA A 152 1.75 -7.29 -8.15
C ALA A 152 0.64 -7.91 -7.26
N ALA A 153 0.13 -7.16 -6.28
CA ALA A 153 -0.90 -7.63 -5.36
C ALA A 153 -2.32 -7.64 -5.98
N ILE A 154 -2.73 -6.57 -6.66
CA ILE A 154 -4.13 -6.40 -7.12
C ILE A 154 -4.33 -6.50 -8.63
N GLY A 155 -3.25 -6.43 -9.41
CA GLY A 155 -3.26 -6.47 -10.87
C GLY A 155 -4.20 -5.43 -11.47
N THR A 156 -5.05 -5.88 -12.40
CA THR A 156 -6.05 -5.05 -13.08
C THR A 156 -7.48 -5.33 -12.60
N THR A 157 -7.65 -5.92 -11.41
CA THR A 157 -8.95 -6.33 -10.87
C THR A 157 -9.97 -5.18 -10.89
N TYR A 158 -9.54 -3.97 -10.59
CA TYR A 158 -10.40 -2.78 -10.55
C TYR A 158 -10.33 -1.91 -11.81
N GLY A 159 -9.64 -2.39 -12.84
CA GLY A 159 -9.49 -1.69 -14.12
C GLY A 159 -8.05 -1.74 -14.63
N LYS A 160 -7.94 -1.80 -15.96
CA LYS A 160 -6.65 -1.88 -16.67
C LYS A 160 -5.87 -0.57 -16.74
N GLY A 161 -6.41 0.54 -16.22
CA GLY A 161 -5.90 1.88 -16.47
C GLY A 161 -5.86 2.20 -17.97
N ASP A 162 -4.74 2.74 -18.43
CA ASP A 162 -4.38 2.95 -19.84
C ASP A 162 -4.07 1.65 -20.62
N GLY A 163 -4.04 0.49 -19.95
CA GLY A 163 -3.73 -0.81 -20.54
C GLY A 163 -2.23 -1.10 -20.67
N ALA A 164 -1.34 -0.16 -20.34
CA ALA A 164 0.11 -0.30 -20.54
C ALA A 164 0.91 0.09 -19.29
N SER A 165 0.87 1.36 -18.88
CA SER A 165 1.73 1.93 -17.85
C SER A 165 1.04 2.11 -16.50
N THR A 166 -0.29 1.99 -16.46
CA THR A 166 -1.11 2.25 -15.28
C THR A 166 -2.06 1.09 -14.95
N PHE A 167 -2.60 1.10 -13.74
CA PHE A 167 -3.68 0.23 -13.28
C PHE A 167 -4.64 1.03 -12.40
N THR A 168 -5.89 0.59 -12.29
CA THR A 168 -6.92 1.31 -11.54
C THR A 168 -7.03 0.78 -10.12
N LEU A 169 -7.13 1.69 -9.15
CA LEU A 169 -7.39 1.38 -7.74
C LEU A 169 -8.87 1.01 -7.53
N PRO A 170 -9.24 0.28 -6.46
CA PRO A 170 -10.64 0.18 -6.08
C PRO A 170 -11.23 1.56 -5.79
N ASP A 171 -12.51 1.78 -6.11
CA ASP A 171 -13.26 2.97 -5.68
C ASP A 171 -14.30 2.56 -4.65
N LEU A 172 -13.93 2.74 -3.38
CA LEU A 172 -14.71 2.33 -2.20
C LEU A 172 -15.52 3.50 -1.61
N ARG A 173 -15.58 4.65 -2.29
CA ARG A 173 -16.30 5.82 -1.81
C ARG A 173 -17.80 5.53 -1.82
N GLY A 174 -18.44 5.60 -0.66
CA GLY A 174 -19.88 5.36 -0.50
C GLY A 174 -20.29 3.88 -0.57
N GLU A 175 -19.33 2.95 -0.63
CA GLU A 175 -19.59 1.52 -0.71
C GLU A 175 -19.58 0.86 0.68
N PHE A 176 -20.37 -0.21 0.83
CA PHE A 176 -20.25 -1.14 1.94
C PHE A 176 -19.40 -2.34 1.51
N ILE A 177 -18.56 -2.83 2.40
CA ILE A 177 -17.73 -4.00 2.13
C ILE A 177 -18.46 -5.25 2.58
N ARG A 178 -18.49 -6.22 1.66
CA ARG A 178 -18.89 -7.61 1.94
C ARG A 178 -17.67 -8.51 1.93
N GLY A 179 -17.71 -9.59 2.70
CA GLY A 179 -16.74 -10.67 2.58
C GLY A 179 -16.87 -11.36 1.22
N PHE A 180 -15.75 -11.78 0.64
CA PHE A 180 -15.76 -12.62 -0.56
C PHE A 180 -16.08 -14.07 -0.17
N ASP A 181 -17.00 -14.71 -0.89
CA ASP A 181 -17.47 -16.07 -0.59
C ASP A 181 -16.36 -17.12 -0.62
N ASP A 182 -15.44 -16.98 -1.57
CA ASP A 182 -14.30 -17.87 -1.82
C ASP A 182 -14.64 -19.38 -1.76
N GLY A 183 -15.81 -19.76 -2.27
CA GLY A 183 -16.23 -21.15 -2.40
C GLY A 183 -17.02 -21.73 -1.22
N ARG A 184 -17.41 -20.91 -0.23
CA ARG A 184 -18.33 -21.34 0.83
C ARG A 184 -19.75 -21.65 0.30
N GLY A 185 -20.15 -21.00 -0.80
CA GLY A 185 -21.45 -21.17 -1.44
C GLY A 185 -22.58 -20.35 -0.82
N VAL A 186 -22.29 -19.43 0.11
CA VAL A 186 -23.30 -18.54 0.72
C VAL A 186 -23.56 -17.32 -0.16
N ASP A 187 -22.51 -16.78 -0.78
CA ASP A 187 -22.59 -15.63 -1.68
C ASP A 187 -22.22 -16.03 -3.13
N ALA A 188 -22.83 -17.13 -3.59
CA ALA A 188 -22.52 -17.78 -4.86
C ALA A 188 -22.86 -16.89 -6.08
N GLY A 189 -22.03 -16.98 -7.12
CA GLY A 189 -22.22 -16.24 -8.39
C GLY A 189 -21.69 -14.80 -8.38
N ARG A 190 -21.12 -14.33 -7.27
CA ARG A 190 -20.44 -13.04 -7.18
C ARG A 190 -18.94 -13.22 -7.27
N VAL A 191 -18.31 -12.47 -8.18
CA VAL A 191 -16.86 -12.55 -8.40
C VAL A 191 -16.11 -11.58 -7.48
N PHE A 192 -14.86 -11.90 -7.16
CA PHE A 192 -13.99 -11.04 -6.34
C PHE A 192 -13.91 -9.62 -6.92
N GLY A 193 -14.01 -8.61 -6.05
CA GLY A 193 -13.96 -7.20 -6.43
C GLY A 193 -15.21 -6.66 -7.16
N SER A 194 -16.25 -7.48 -7.38
CA SER A 194 -17.49 -7.02 -8.04
C SER A 194 -18.37 -6.15 -7.14
N ARG A 195 -18.96 -5.12 -7.75
CA ARG A 195 -20.00 -4.28 -7.12
C ARG A 195 -21.36 -4.99 -7.13
N GLN A 196 -22.17 -4.68 -6.12
CA GLN A 196 -23.58 -5.08 -6.05
C GLN A 196 -24.45 -3.83 -5.94
N LYS A 197 -25.62 -3.84 -6.57
CA LYS A 197 -26.63 -2.80 -6.37
C LYS A 197 -27.22 -2.92 -4.95
N GLY A 198 -27.71 -1.82 -4.40
CA GLY A 198 -28.49 -1.89 -3.15
C GLY A 198 -29.76 -2.71 -3.34
N THR A 199 -30.15 -3.46 -2.32
CA THR A 199 -31.36 -4.28 -2.33
C THR A 199 -32.61 -3.40 -2.19
N LEU A 200 -33.60 -3.65 -3.04
CA LEU A 200 -34.93 -3.05 -2.93
C LEU A 200 -35.77 -3.80 -1.88
N GLN A 201 -36.29 -3.09 -0.89
CA GLN A 201 -37.15 -3.68 0.15
C GLN A 201 -38.63 -3.60 -0.25
N THR A 202 -39.36 -4.69 -0.07
CA THR A 202 -40.81 -4.79 -0.29
C THR A 202 -41.57 -4.47 0.99
N TYR A 203 -42.72 -3.82 0.90
CA TYR A 203 -43.57 -3.57 2.07
C TYR A 203 -45.06 -3.58 1.72
N ASP A 204 -45.87 -3.93 2.72
CA ASP A 204 -47.32 -3.90 2.63
C ASP A 204 -47.82 -2.46 2.85
N THR A 205 -48.63 -1.96 1.92
CA THR A 205 -49.22 -0.63 2.00
C THR A 205 -50.73 -0.78 2.02
N THR A 206 -51.35 -0.56 3.18
CA THR A 206 -52.80 -0.42 3.28
C THR A 206 -53.21 0.93 2.68
N GLU A 207 -53.60 0.93 1.40
CA GLU A 207 -54.18 2.10 0.74
C GLU A 207 -55.72 2.10 0.87
N TYR A 208 -56.34 3.27 0.99
CA TYR A 208 -57.78 3.46 1.27
C TYR A 208 -58.73 2.70 0.31
N ASN A 209 -58.30 2.45 -0.93
CA ASN A 209 -59.08 1.74 -1.96
C ASN A 209 -58.59 0.32 -2.26
N LYS A 210 -57.57 -0.18 -1.55
CA LYS A 210 -56.99 -1.52 -1.74
C LYS A 210 -56.55 -2.10 -0.40
N ALA A 211 -57.51 -2.68 0.32
CA ALA A 211 -57.19 -3.48 1.49
C ALA A 211 -56.24 -4.63 1.08
N ASN A 212 -55.09 -4.75 1.74
CA ASN A 212 -54.03 -5.74 1.50
C ASN A 212 -53.24 -5.59 0.18
N GLY A 213 -53.13 -4.36 -0.34
CA GLY A 213 -52.26 -4.08 -1.49
C GLY A 213 -50.79 -4.14 -1.12
N VAL A 214 -50.16 -5.30 -1.25
CA VAL A 214 -48.70 -5.42 -1.10
C VAL A 214 -48.03 -4.68 -2.27
N TRP A 215 -47.38 -3.54 -1.99
CA TRP A 215 -46.37 -2.96 -2.88
C TRP A 215 -45.06 -3.71 -2.66
N SER A 216 -45.09 -4.96 -3.09
CA SER A 216 -43.86 -5.64 -3.41
C SER A 216 -43.37 -5.00 -4.70
N ALA A 217 -42.07 -4.79 -4.84
CA ALA A 217 -41.45 -4.76 -6.16
C ALA A 217 -41.60 -6.15 -6.82
N CYS A 218 -42.80 -6.72 -6.84
CA CYS A 218 -43.21 -7.74 -7.76
C CYS A 218 -43.37 -7.03 -9.10
N THR A 219 -42.24 -6.84 -9.79
CA THR A 219 -42.32 -7.06 -11.24
C THR A 219 -42.90 -8.47 -11.37
N SER A 220 -43.97 -8.64 -12.16
CA SER A 220 -44.51 -9.98 -12.48
C SER A 220 -43.35 -10.97 -12.52
N LEU A 221 -43.37 -11.98 -11.65
CA LEU A 221 -42.35 -13.04 -11.68
C LEU A 221 -42.46 -13.69 -13.06
N LYS A 222 -41.68 -13.20 -14.02
CA LYS A 222 -41.12 -14.08 -15.03
C LYS A 222 -40.26 -15.03 -14.20
N THR A 223 -40.84 -16.19 -13.93
CA THR A 223 -40.44 -17.29 -13.05
C THR A 223 -38.99 -17.76 -13.27
N GLY A 224 -38.01 -16.91 -12.95
CA GLY A 224 -36.60 -17.21 -13.16
C GLY A 224 -35.63 -16.21 -12.52
N ALA A 225 -34.41 -16.67 -12.30
CA ALA A 225 -33.31 -15.98 -11.61
C ALA A 225 -32.98 -14.56 -12.13
N ALA A 226 -33.34 -14.22 -13.38
CA ALA A 226 -33.07 -12.90 -13.96
C ALA A 226 -33.79 -11.73 -13.26
N SER A 227 -34.91 -11.98 -12.59
CA SER A 227 -35.68 -10.92 -11.88
C SER A 227 -35.03 -10.50 -10.55
N GLN A 228 -34.50 -11.46 -9.79
CA GLN A 228 -33.80 -11.20 -8.52
C GLN A 228 -32.52 -10.37 -8.74
N VAL A 229 -31.77 -10.67 -9.80
CA VAL A 229 -30.56 -9.93 -10.20
C VAL A 229 -30.88 -8.47 -10.56
N ALA A 230 -32.01 -8.21 -11.22
CA ALA A 230 -32.42 -6.86 -11.58
C ALA A 230 -32.71 -5.98 -10.36
N MET A 231 -33.24 -6.58 -9.28
CA MET A 231 -33.62 -5.91 -8.04
C MET A 231 -32.53 -5.87 -6.97
N GLY A 232 -31.38 -6.53 -7.21
CA GLY A 232 -30.30 -6.64 -6.23
C GLY A 232 -30.69 -7.44 -4.98
N VAL A 233 -31.66 -8.35 -5.11
CA VAL A 233 -32.16 -9.21 -4.03
C VAL A 233 -31.37 -10.52 -4.01
N ASP A 234 -31.04 -11.00 -2.82
CA ASP A 234 -30.31 -12.24 -2.61
C ASP A 234 -31.32 -13.41 -2.56
N PRO A 235 -30.99 -14.58 -3.15
CA PRO A 235 -31.79 -15.77 -2.96
C PRO A 235 -31.79 -16.15 -1.47
N TYR A 236 -32.90 -16.70 -0.99
CA TYR A 236 -33.03 -17.17 0.39
C TYR A 236 -33.59 -18.59 0.41
N GLU A 237 -33.19 -19.38 1.40
CA GLU A 237 -33.77 -20.69 1.65
C GLU A 237 -34.96 -20.54 2.61
N VAL A 238 -36.08 -21.19 2.30
CA VAL A 238 -37.30 -21.10 3.14
C VAL A 238 -37.05 -21.65 4.54
N THR A 239 -36.10 -22.59 4.67
CA THR A 239 -35.68 -23.16 5.96
C THR A 239 -35.04 -22.14 6.89
N ASP A 240 -34.45 -21.06 6.37
CA ASP A 240 -33.84 -20.00 7.20
C ASP A 240 -34.89 -19.18 7.96
N TYR A 241 -36.16 -19.28 7.53
CA TYR A 241 -37.30 -18.57 8.10
C TYR A 241 -38.39 -19.53 8.56
N ALA A 242 -38.00 -20.70 9.08
CA ALA A 242 -38.93 -21.77 9.47
C ALA A 242 -40.02 -21.36 10.48
N THR A 243 -39.86 -20.23 11.18
CA THR A 243 -40.82 -19.71 12.17
C THR A 243 -41.77 -18.64 11.60
N VAL A 244 -41.63 -18.28 10.33
CA VAL A 244 -42.40 -17.21 9.69
C VAL A 244 -43.03 -17.72 8.40
N THR A 245 -44.34 -17.53 8.23
CA THR A 245 -45.00 -17.81 6.95
C THR A 245 -44.57 -16.77 5.92
N ILE A 246 -43.81 -17.20 4.91
CA ILE A 246 -43.45 -16.34 3.77
C ILE A 246 -44.54 -16.47 2.70
N GLY A 247 -45.29 -15.39 2.46
CA GLY A 247 -46.32 -15.33 1.43
C GLY A 247 -46.04 -14.22 0.42
N GLY A 248 -46.40 -14.45 -0.84
CA GLY A 248 -46.43 -13.44 -1.90
C GLY A 248 -47.86 -13.10 -2.28
N ALA A 249 -48.13 -11.85 -2.67
CA ALA A 249 -49.39 -11.48 -3.31
C ALA A 249 -49.29 -11.73 -4.82
N ASP A 250 -50.31 -12.32 -5.42
CA ASP A 250 -50.41 -12.46 -6.88
C ASP A 250 -50.59 -11.07 -7.52
N ALA A 251 -49.61 -10.65 -8.32
CA ALA A 251 -49.62 -9.36 -8.97
C ALA A 251 -50.50 -9.37 -10.22
N ILE A 252 -51.69 -8.76 -10.15
CA ILE A 252 -52.61 -8.67 -11.30
C ILE A 252 -52.26 -7.48 -12.22
N ASN A 253 -51.42 -6.54 -11.78
CA ASN A 253 -51.06 -5.34 -12.56
C ASN A 253 -49.57 -5.01 -12.45
N ASN A 254 -48.92 -4.79 -13.60
CA ASN A 254 -47.56 -4.23 -13.67
C ASN A 254 -47.63 -2.70 -13.59
N PHE A 255 -46.90 -2.13 -12.64
CA PHE A 255 -46.59 -0.70 -12.63
C PHE A 255 -45.08 -0.53 -12.80
N GLU A 256 -44.66 0.46 -13.58
CA GLU A 256 -43.25 0.87 -13.58
C GLU A 256 -42.86 1.33 -12.18
N LEU A 257 -41.71 0.88 -11.68
CA LEU A 257 -41.15 1.41 -10.44
C LEU A 257 -40.93 2.92 -10.64
N PRO A 258 -41.58 3.78 -9.86
CA PRO A 258 -41.42 5.21 -10.04
C PRO A 258 -39.97 5.61 -9.77
N GLY A 259 -39.36 6.36 -10.69
CA GLY A 259 -38.11 7.07 -10.42
C GLY A 259 -38.34 8.28 -9.51
N LEU A 260 -37.26 8.96 -9.08
CA LEU A 260 -37.27 10.12 -8.17
C LEU A 260 -38.31 11.21 -8.48
N GLY A 261 -38.79 11.33 -9.72
CA GLY A 261 -39.79 12.32 -10.15
C GLY A 261 -41.26 11.91 -10.02
N GLN A 262 -41.59 10.63 -9.76
CA GLN A 262 -42.96 10.13 -9.58
C GLN A 262 -43.11 9.25 -8.32
N ASP A 263 -42.15 9.37 -7.40
CA ASP A 263 -42.03 8.52 -6.22
C ASP A 263 -43.24 8.72 -5.28
N ARG A 264 -44.04 7.66 -5.12
CA ARG A 264 -45.17 7.65 -4.16
C ARG A 264 -44.72 7.37 -2.72
N GLY A 265 -43.41 7.24 -2.47
CA GLY A 265 -42.87 6.97 -1.14
C GLY A 265 -42.98 5.50 -0.72
N TYR A 266 -43.36 4.62 -1.64
CA TYR A 266 -43.65 3.20 -1.39
C TYR A 266 -42.61 2.22 -1.96
N SER A 267 -41.46 2.69 -2.42
CA SER A 267 -40.30 1.85 -2.73
C SER A 267 -39.00 2.49 -2.22
N GLY A 268 -38.10 1.70 -1.62
CA GLY A 268 -36.85 2.22 -1.07
C GLY A 268 -35.68 1.23 -1.14
N VAL A 269 -34.47 1.78 -1.27
CA VAL A 269 -33.21 1.05 -1.04
C VAL A 269 -32.76 1.36 0.37
N THR A 270 -32.72 0.35 1.23
CA THR A 270 -32.23 0.52 2.60
C THR A 270 -30.71 0.55 2.58
N ARG A 271 -30.12 1.64 3.08
CA ARG A 271 -28.70 1.68 3.45
C ARG A 271 -28.60 1.55 4.96
N PRO A 272 -27.73 0.68 5.51
CA PRO A 272 -27.41 0.71 6.93
C PRO A 272 -26.98 2.12 7.36
N ARG A 273 -27.28 2.52 8.60
CA ARG A 273 -26.72 3.75 9.18
C ARG A 273 -25.19 3.62 9.19
N ASN A 274 -24.48 4.60 8.61
CA ASN A 274 -23.03 4.55 8.51
C ASN A 274 -22.37 5.91 8.79
N ILE A 275 -21.04 5.87 8.94
CA ILE A 275 -20.16 7.04 8.98
C ILE A 275 -19.11 6.82 7.89
N SER A 276 -18.85 7.86 7.08
CA SER A 276 -17.82 7.80 6.04
C SER A 276 -16.44 8.06 6.62
N LEU A 277 -15.55 7.09 6.48
CA LEU A 277 -14.12 7.21 6.76
C LEU A 277 -13.34 7.22 5.44
N LEU A 278 -12.12 7.76 5.44
CA LEU A 278 -11.26 7.75 4.26
C LEU A 278 -10.76 6.33 4.00
N ALA A 279 -11.21 5.73 2.89
CA ALA A 279 -10.74 4.43 2.43
C ALA A 279 -9.36 4.56 1.79
N LEU A 280 -8.42 3.74 2.26
CA LEU A 280 -7.02 3.78 1.87
C LEU A 280 -6.54 2.38 1.48
N ILE A 281 -5.63 2.30 0.52
CA ILE A 281 -4.97 1.06 0.08
C ILE A 281 -3.46 1.17 0.25
N LYS A 282 -2.83 0.13 0.80
CA LYS A 282 -1.38 0.07 1.01
C LYS A 282 -0.68 -0.16 -0.32
N TYR A 283 0.41 0.56 -0.58
CA TYR A 283 1.33 0.28 -1.71
C TYR A 283 2.72 -0.15 -1.25
#